data_AF-A0A954TM42-F1
#
_entry.id   AF-A0A954TM42-F1
#
_cell.length_a   1.000
_cell.length_b   1.000
_cell.length_c   1.000
_cell.angle_alpha   90.00
_cell.angle_beta   90.00
_cell.angle_gamma   90.00
#
_symmetry.space_group_name_H-M   'P 1'
#
loop_
_entity.id
_entity.type
_entity.pdbx_description
1 polymer ?
#
loop_
_entity_poly.entity_id
_entity_poly.type
_entity_poly.pdbx_seq_one_letter_code
_entity_poly.pdbx_strand_id
1 'polypeptide(L)'
;KQQLIVFHPKGVQSLAPADGKSYWEIPFEPSYEMSVAIPVVSDNLLYASAIHTEAVMIQLGSDSPTAKEVWRGEAKNAVHCNNAPPVFVDGVVYGTDCLQGSLIAVDASNGDRLWETFQATKPDEKRFIKHGTAFMTRLGDSDRYLVMSENGDLIIARLSAKGFEEKGRMHVVDPTNESFGRPVVWSHPAYAGKTAFIRNDKQIVAVDLSR
;
A
#
# COMPACT_ATOMS: atom_id res chain seq x y z
N LYS A 1 -16.10 2.90 -21.27
CA LYS A 1 -17.21 2.30 -20.49
C LYS A 1 -16.78 2.20 -19.03
N GLN A 2 -17.67 2.40 -18.05
CA GLN A 2 -17.33 2.20 -16.64
C GLN A 2 -17.11 0.71 -16.34
N GLN A 3 -16.18 0.41 -15.45
CA GLN A 3 -15.88 -0.94 -14.97
C GLN A 3 -15.64 -0.94 -13.46
N LEU A 4 -16.12 -1.99 -12.78
CA LEU A 4 -15.82 -2.27 -11.38
C LEU A 4 -14.66 -3.27 -11.34
N ILE A 5 -13.56 -2.92 -10.69
CA ILE A 5 -12.43 -3.83 -10.49
C ILE A 5 -12.59 -4.56 -9.17
N VAL A 6 -12.50 -5.89 -9.21
CA VAL A 6 -12.58 -6.78 -8.05
C VAL A 6 -11.29 -7.58 -7.98
N PHE A 7 -10.60 -7.50 -6.84
CA PHE A 7 -9.53 -8.43 -6.52
C PHE A 7 -10.11 -9.51 -5.61
N HIS A 8 -10.04 -10.76 -6.06
CA HIS A 8 -10.57 -11.94 -5.37
C HIS A 8 -9.51 -13.05 -5.34
N PRO A 9 -9.72 -14.17 -4.61
CA PRO A 9 -8.71 -15.22 -4.42
C PRO A 9 -8.17 -15.94 -5.67
N LYS A 10 -8.71 -15.65 -6.85
CA LYS A 10 -8.32 -16.30 -8.11
C LYS A 10 -7.84 -15.32 -9.18
N GLY A 11 -8.04 -14.01 -8.97
CA GLY A 11 -7.75 -13.04 -10.01
C GLY A 11 -8.12 -11.61 -9.68
N VAL A 12 -7.71 -10.74 -10.59
CA VAL A 12 -8.24 -9.40 -10.74
C VAL A 12 -9.23 -9.43 -11.89
N GLN A 13 -10.47 -9.08 -11.60
CA GLN A 13 -11.58 -9.15 -12.54
C GLN A 13 -12.21 -7.78 -12.74
N SER A 14 -12.66 -7.53 -13.97
CA SER A 14 -13.44 -6.36 -14.31
C SER A 14 -14.86 -6.74 -14.62
N LEU A 15 -15.80 -6.04 -13.99
CA LEU A 15 -17.23 -6.28 -14.10
C LEU A 15 -17.96 -5.05 -14.62
N ALA A 16 -19.02 -5.27 -15.38
CA ALA A 16 -20.02 -4.27 -15.70
C ALA A 16 -20.75 -3.86 -14.40
N PRO A 17 -20.72 -2.57 -13.99
CA PRO A 17 -21.37 -2.16 -12.74
C PRO A 17 -22.90 -2.36 -12.73
N ALA A 18 -23.53 -2.41 -13.91
CA ALA A 18 -24.97 -2.52 -14.05
C ALA A 18 -25.53 -3.93 -13.81
N ASP A 19 -24.79 -4.97 -14.19
CA ASP A 19 -25.29 -6.35 -14.19
C ASP A 19 -24.26 -7.41 -13.77
N GLY A 20 -23.04 -7.01 -13.43
CA GLY A 20 -21.99 -7.90 -12.95
C GLY A 20 -21.38 -8.80 -14.03
N LYS A 21 -21.65 -8.56 -15.33
CA LYS A 21 -21.01 -9.33 -16.40
C LYS A 21 -19.51 -9.05 -16.44
N SER A 22 -18.71 -10.10 -16.55
CA SER A 22 -17.27 -9.98 -16.72
C SER A 22 -16.92 -9.33 -18.06
N TYR A 23 -16.04 -8.33 -18.01
CA TYR A 23 -15.37 -7.78 -19.18
C TYR A 23 -14.05 -8.50 -19.46
N TRP A 24 -13.27 -8.78 -18.41
CA TRP A 24 -12.01 -9.50 -18.47
C TRP A 24 -11.61 -9.99 -17.07
N GLU A 25 -10.68 -10.94 -17.04
CA GLU A 25 -10.06 -11.46 -15.82
C GLU A 25 -8.58 -11.73 -16.08
N ILE A 26 -7.73 -11.35 -15.13
CA ILE A 26 -6.31 -11.70 -15.09
C ILE A 26 -6.10 -12.64 -13.90
N PRO A 27 -5.70 -13.91 -14.12
CA PRO A 27 -5.41 -14.84 -13.04
C PRO A 27 -4.33 -14.30 -12.11
N PHE A 28 -4.61 -14.36 -10.82
CA PHE A 28 -3.75 -13.86 -9.76
C PHE A 28 -4.17 -14.52 -8.45
N GLU A 29 -3.40 -15.51 -8.01
CA GLU A 29 -3.76 -16.40 -6.91
C GLU A 29 -2.92 -16.06 -5.66
N PRO A 30 -3.41 -15.17 -4.78
CA PRO A 30 -2.69 -14.83 -3.55
C PRO A 30 -2.53 -16.05 -2.65
N SER A 31 -1.38 -16.15 -1.97
CA SER A 31 -1.18 -17.16 -0.92
C SER A 31 -2.28 -17.06 0.14
N TYR A 32 -2.75 -18.22 0.60
CA TYR A 32 -3.87 -18.36 1.56
C TYR A 32 -5.17 -17.66 1.11
N GLU A 33 -5.38 -17.46 -0.18
CA GLU A 33 -6.57 -16.79 -0.74
C GLU A 33 -6.72 -15.32 -0.28
N MET A 34 -5.67 -14.72 0.29
CA MET A 34 -5.72 -13.39 0.92
C MET A 34 -5.64 -12.26 -0.11
N SER A 35 -6.81 -11.89 -0.64
CA SER A 35 -7.03 -10.70 -1.48
C SER A 35 -7.30 -9.46 -0.62
N VAL A 36 -6.28 -9.02 0.14
CA VAL A 36 -6.42 -8.00 1.20
C VAL A 36 -6.03 -6.60 0.73
N ALA A 37 -4.85 -6.44 0.13
CA ALA A 37 -4.36 -5.13 -0.32
C ALA A 37 -5.22 -4.63 -1.48
N ILE A 38 -5.80 -3.45 -1.33
CA ILE A 38 -6.63 -2.82 -2.36
C ILE A 38 -5.74 -2.52 -3.58
N PRO A 39 -6.09 -3.00 -4.79
CA PRO A 39 -5.37 -2.62 -6.01
C PRO A 39 -5.44 -1.12 -6.25
N VAL A 40 -4.36 -0.55 -6.76
CA VAL A 40 -4.23 0.89 -6.99
C VAL A 40 -4.01 1.19 -8.46
N VAL A 41 -4.50 2.34 -8.91
CA VAL A 41 -4.43 2.78 -10.31
C VAL A 41 -3.72 4.12 -10.40
N SER A 42 -2.82 4.23 -11.37
CA SER A 42 -2.24 5.50 -11.83
C SER A 42 -2.31 5.53 -13.36
N ASP A 43 -2.92 6.58 -13.91
CA ASP A 43 -3.25 6.68 -15.34
C ASP A 43 -4.03 5.45 -15.84
N ASN A 44 -3.45 4.67 -16.75
CA ASN A 44 -4.01 3.43 -17.27
C ASN A 44 -3.32 2.18 -16.73
N LEU A 45 -2.52 2.29 -15.67
CA LEU A 45 -1.84 1.17 -15.04
C LEU A 45 -2.51 0.84 -13.70
N LEU A 46 -2.78 -0.44 -13.49
CA LEU A 46 -3.31 -1.00 -12.26
C LEU A 46 -2.28 -1.94 -11.64
N TYR A 47 -1.95 -1.69 -10.38
CA TYR A 47 -1.06 -2.54 -9.60
C TYR A 47 -1.87 -3.31 -8.55
N ALA A 48 -1.71 -4.63 -8.54
CA ALA A 48 -2.24 -5.50 -7.49
C ALA A 48 -1.08 -6.30 -6.89
N SER A 49 -1.11 -6.48 -5.56
CA SER A 49 -0.12 -7.27 -4.83
C SER A 49 -0.80 -8.12 -3.77
N ALA A 50 -0.12 -9.19 -3.39
CA ALA A 50 -0.53 -10.05 -2.30
C ALA A 50 0.66 -10.40 -1.41
N ILE A 51 0.40 -11.14 -0.34
CA ILE A 51 1.46 -11.66 0.53
C ILE A 51 2.41 -12.58 -0.23
N HIS A 52 3.63 -12.70 0.31
CA HIS A 52 4.74 -13.44 -0.27
C HIS A 52 5.28 -12.82 -1.56
N THR A 53 5.15 -13.49 -2.71
CA THR A 53 5.90 -13.15 -3.93
C THR A 53 5.01 -12.75 -5.10
N GLU A 54 3.72 -12.52 -4.83
CA GLU A 54 2.73 -12.30 -5.88
C GLU A 54 2.43 -10.81 -6.04
N ALA A 55 2.69 -10.28 -7.23
CA ALA A 55 2.24 -8.97 -7.67
C ALA A 55 2.06 -8.95 -9.19
N VAL A 56 1.18 -8.08 -9.67
CA VAL A 56 0.92 -7.93 -11.11
C VAL A 56 0.68 -6.47 -11.47
N MET A 57 1.30 -6.03 -12.56
CA MET A 57 1.00 -4.77 -13.21
C MET A 57 0.14 -5.02 -14.44
N ILE A 58 -0.99 -4.33 -14.53
CA ILE A 58 -2.00 -4.51 -15.57
C ILE A 58 -2.22 -3.17 -16.26
N GLN A 59 -2.09 -3.14 -17.58
CA GLN A 59 -2.47 -2.02 -18.41
C GLN A 59 -3.96 -2.12 -18.76
N LEU A 60 -4.71 -1.08 -18.43
CA LEU A 60 -6.12 -0.92 -18.74
C LEU A 60 -6.29 -0.21 -20.09
N GLY A 61 -7.29 -0.64 -20.87
CA GLY A 61 -7.69 0.04 -22.10
C GLY A 61 -8.29 1.42 -21.83
N SER A 62 -7.95 2.40 -22.66
CA SER A 62 -8.50 3.77 -22.61
C SER A 62 -9.95 3.84 -23.07
N ASP A 63 -10.26 3.17 -24.19
CA ASP A 63 -11.53 3.35 -24.91
C ASP A 63 -12.52 2.19 -24.66
N SER A 64 -12.02 1.04 -24.22
CA SER A 64 -12.81 -0.15 -23.94
C SER A 64 -12.31 -0.85 -22.67
N PRO A 65 -13.19 -1.58 -21.94
CA PRO A 65 -12.81 -2.31 -20.75
C PRO A 65 -12.04 -3.55 -21.18
N THR A 66 -10.76 -3.37 -21.46
CA THR A 66 -9.79 -4.42 -21.73
C THR A 66 -8.62 -4.29 -20.76
N ALA A 67 -7.89 -5.38 -20.57
CA ALA A 67 -6.72 -5.41 -19.74
C ALA A 67 -5.63 -6.24 -20.40
N LYS A 68 -4.38 -5.85 -20.18
CA LYS A 68 -3.20 -6.60 -20.57
C LYS A 68 -2.22 -6.63 -19.41
N GLU A 69 -1.74 -7.80 -19.06
CA GLU A 69 -0.62 -7.94 -18.13
C GLU A 69 0.65 -7.30 -18.73
N VAL A 70 1.31 -6.45 -17.94
CA VAL A 70 2.56 -5.79 -18.31
C VAL A 70 3.74 -6.58 -17.77
N TRP A 71 3.70 -6.92 -16.47
CA TRP A 71 4.70 -7.73 -15.79
C TRP A 71 4.12 -8.35 -14.51
N ARG A 72 4.80 -9.37 -13.98
CA ARG A 72 4.55 -9.97 -12.66
C ARG A 72 5.76 -9.83 -11.76
N GLY A 73 5.51 -9.60 -10.49
CA GLY A 73 6.52 -9.55 -9.45
C GLY A 73 6.97 -10.95 -9.06
N GLU A 74 8.18 -11.02 -8.53
CA GLU A 74 8.86 -12.15 -7.90
C GLU A 74 9.40 -11.68 -6.56
N ALA A 75 10.01 -12.55 -5.75
CA ALA A 75 10.47 -12.20 -4.39
C ALA A 75 11.42 -10.99 -4.26
N LYS A 76 12.09 -10.56 -5.35
CA LYS A 76 13.15 -9.54 -5.34
C LYS A 76 12.78 -8.25 -6.08
N ASN A 77 11.72 -8.27 -6.87
CA ASN A 77 11.15 -7.12 -7.58
C ASN A 77 9.70 -6.94 -7.10
N ALA A 78 9.10 -5.79 -7.41
CA ALA A 78 7.81 -5.38 -6.87
C ALA A 78 7.82 -5.16 -5.35
N VAL A 79 6.64 -4.83 -4.82
CA VAL A 79 6.40 -4.64 -3.40
C VAL A 79 5.15 -5.42 -2.98
N HIS A 80 5.31 -6.34 -2.04
CA HIS A 80 4.26 -7.31 -1.68
C HIS A 80 3.48 -6.85 -0.47
N CYS A 81 2.45 -6.03 -0.73
CA CYS A 81 1.63 -5.45 0.33
C CYS A 81 0.54 -6.42 0.82
N ASN A 82 0.16 -6.27 2.09
CA ASN A 82 -0.95 -7.02 2.68
C ASN A 82 -1.97 -6.08 3.34
N ASN A 83 -1.78 -5.80 4.63
CA ASN A 83 -2.69 -5.02 5.46
C ASN A 83 -2.64 -3.51 5.18
N ALA A 84 -1.55 -3.00 4.60
CA ALA A 84 -1.44 -1.63 4.13
C ALA A 84 -1.47 -1.60 2.59
N PRO A 85 -2.53 -1.06 1.95
CA PRO A 85 -2.54 -0.87 0.52
C PRO A 85 -1.36 -0.01 0.05
N PRO A 86 -0.76 -0.31 -1.13
CA PRO A 86 0.27 0.53 -1.70
C PRO A 86 -0.29 1.89 -2.13
N VAL A 87 0.61 2.81 -2.49
CA VAL A 87 0.28 4.05 -3.20
C VAL A 87 1.00 4.03 -4.55
N PHE A 88 0.28 4.35 -5.63
CA PHE A 88 0.83 4.38 -6.99
C PHE A 88 0.66 5.77 -7.58
N VAL A 89 1.79 6.43 -7.85
CA VAL A 89 1.86 7.83 -8.27
C VAL A 89 3.06 8.03 -9.20
N ASP A 90 2.85 8.73 -10.31
CA ASP A 90 3.91 9.24 -11.20
C ASP A 90 4.94 8.17 -11.61
N GLY A 91 4.45 6.96 -11.94
CA GLY A 91 5.30 5.84 -12.37
C GLY A 91 6.03 5.11 -11.24
N VAL A 92 5.70 5.37 -9.97
CA VAL A 92 6.30 4.71 -8.81
C VAL A 92 5.23 4.11 -7.90
N VAL A 93 5.44 2.86 -7.50
CA VAL A 93 4.62 2.21 -6.47
C VAL A 93 5.38 2.22 -5.15
N TYR A 94 4.76 2.76 -4.12
CA TYR A 94 5.24 2.77 -2.74
C TYR A 94 4.41 1.78 -1.92
N GLY A 95 5.04 0.93 -1.11
CA GLY A 95 4.31 -0.05 -0.30
C GLY A 95 5.15 -0.58 0.86
N THR A 96 4.50 -1.03 1.92
CA THR A 96 5.20 -1.80 2.96
C THR A 96 5.17 -3.28 2.64
N ASP A 97 6.35 -3.83 2.42
CA ASP A 97 6.51 -5.21 1.98
C ASP A 97 6.30 -6.19 3.13
N CYS A 98 5.49 -7.22 2.94
CA CYS A 98 5.17 -8.17 4.02
C CYS A 98 6.34 -9.13 4.36
N LEU A 99 7.27 -9.36 3.43
CA LEU A 99 8.42 -10.24 3.64
C LEU A 99 9.56 -9.49 4.33
N GLN A 100 9.87 -8.27 3.87
CA GLN A 100 10.91 -7.43 4.44
C GLN A 100 10.42 -6.63 5.66
N GLY A 101 9.20 -6.10 5.60
CA GLY A 101 8.62 -5.18 6.58
C GLY A 101 9.12 -3.75 6.51
N SER A 102 9.90 -3.45 5.48
CA SER A 102 10.35 -2.11 5.13
C SER A 102 9.32 -1.43 4.21
N LEU A 103 9.39 -0.11 4.14
CA LEU A 103 8.78 0.67 3.07
C LEU A 103 9.67 0.60 1.83
N ILE A 104 9.11 0.19 0.71
CA ILE A 104 9.79 0.00 -0.57
C ILE A 104 9.16 0.91 -1.62
N ALA A 105 9.99 1.46 -2.50
CA ALA A 105 9.54 2.00 -3.78
C ALA A 105 10.03 1.14 -4.94
N VAL A 106 9.16 0.92 -5.91
CA VAL A 106 9.47 0.24 -7.16
C VAL A 106 9.07 1.04 -8.38
N ASP A 107 9.84 0.90 -9.45
CA ASP A 107 9.51 1.45 -10.76
C ASP A 107 8.31 0.70 -11.34
N ALA A 108 7.25 1.42 -11.70
CA ALA A 108 6.01 0.80 -12.19
C ALA A 108 6.16 0.18 -13.58
N SER A 109 7.18 0.54 -14.36
CA SER A 109 7.39 0.02 -15.71
C SER A 109 7.93 -1.40 -15.73
N ASN A 110 8.67 -1.81 -14.70
CA ASN A 110 9.36 -3.10 -14.65
C ASN A 110 9.39 -3.79 -13.28
N GLY A 111 8.92 -3.12 -12.21
CA GLY A 111 8.92 -3.63 -10.85
C GLY A 111 10.26 -3.49 -10.12
N ASP A 112 11.29 -2.87 -10.71
CA ASP A 112 12.61 -2.79 -10.09
C ASP A 112 12.58 -1.95 -8.81
N ARG A 113 13.26 -2.43 -7.77
CA ARG A 113 13.40 -1.72 -6.51
C ARG A 113 14.24 -0.46 -6.70
N LEU A 114 13.62 0.69 -6.43
CA LEU A 114 14.30 1.99 -6.44
C LEU A 114 15.00 2.25 -5.12
N TRP A 115 14.31 1.99 -4.00
CA TRP A 115 14.85 2.13 -2.66
C TRP A 115 14.02 1.34 -1.64
N GLU A 116 14.58 1.20 -0.44
CA GLU A 116 13.98 0.52 0.70
C GLU A 116 14.41 1.22 2.00
N THR A 117 13.49 1.32 2.97
CA THR A 117 13.79 1.88 4.30
C THR A 117 12.92 1.30 5.39
N PHE A 118 13.48 1.11 6.59
CA PHE A 118 12.73 0.77 7.79
C PHE A 118 12.28 2.00 8.58
N GLN A 119 12.66 3.21 8.19
CA GLN A 119 12.32 4.45 8.93
C GLN A 119 10.81 4.65 9.12
N ALA A 120 9.99 4.22 8.15
CA ALA A 120 8.53 4.33 8.26
C ALA A 120 7.89 3.26 9.18
N THR A 121 8.55 2.11 9.38
CA THR A 121 8.00 0.94 10.07
C THR A 121 8.69 0.68 11.41
N LYS A 122 9.99 0.39 11.42
CA LYS A 122 10.85 0.27 12.63
C LYS A 122 12.21 0.93 12.39
N PRO A 123 12.40 2.21 12.73
CA PRO A 123 13.65 2.93 12.48
C PRO A 123 14.93 2.26 13.00
N ASP A 124 14.83 1.48 14.08
CA ASP A 124 15.97 0.79 14.71
C ASP A 124 16.33 -0.54 14.03
N GLU A 125 15.57 -0.99 13.04
CA GLU A 125 15.80 -2.23 12.31
C GLU A 125 16.57 -1.99 10.99
N LYS A 126 17.38 -2.97 10.58
CA LYS A 126 18.15 -2.93 9.34
C LYS A 126 18.12 -4.21 8.52
N ARG A 127 17.44 -5.26 8.99
CA ARG A 127 17.38 -6.57 8.32
C ARG A 127 16.01 -6.82 7.74
N PHE A 128 15.11 -7.37 8.54
CA PHE A 128 13.72 -7.62 8.16
C PHE A 128 12.88 -7.82 9.42
N ILE A 129 11.63 -7.37 9.35
CA ILE A 129 10.61 -7.54 10.38
C ILE A 129 9.35 -8.01 9.68
N LYS A 130 9.05 -9.31 9.75
CA LYS A 130 7.89 -9.87 9.06
C LYS A 130 6.65 -9.01 9.28
N HIS A 131 5.99 -8.66 8.18
CA HIS A 131 4.81 -7.78 8.15
C HIS A 131 5.00 -6.42 8.83
N GLY A 132 6.18 -5.82 8.69
CA GLY A 132 6.35 -4.43 9.05
C GLY A 132 5.37 -3.54 8.27
N THR A 133 4.68 -2.64 8.95
CA THR A 133 3.49 -1.95 8.42
C THR A 133 3.57 -0.44 8.64
N ALA A 134 3.25 0.31 7.59
CA ALA A 134 2.99 1.74 7.67
C ALA A 134 1.92 2.11 6.64
N PHE A 135 0.85 2.78 7.09
CA PHE A 135 -0.23 3.22 6.21
C PHE A 135 0.08 4.58 5.64
N MET A 136 0.13 4.70 4.32
CA MET A 136 0.44 5.96 3.63
C MET A 136 -0.81 6.65 3.13
N THR A 137 -0.84 7.97 3.26
CA THR A 137 -1.90 8.81 2.70
C THR A 137 -1.28 10.03 2.06
N ARG A 138 -1.42 10.14 0.74
CA ARG A 138 -0.91 11.27 -0.05
C ARG A 138 -1.70 12.54 0.28
N LEU A 139 -0.99 13.66 0.42
CA LEU A 139 -1.59 14.97 0.66
C LEU A 139 -1.79 15.71 -0.67
N GLY A 140 -3.00 15.59 -1.25
CA GLY A 140 -3.34 16.20 -2.54
C GLY A 140 -2.39 15.78 -3.66
N ASP A 141 -2.19 16.66 -4.63
CA ASP A 141 -1.27 16.45 -5.76
C ASP A 141 0.15 16.90 -5.38
N SER A 142 0.73 16.28 -4.36
CA SER A 142 2.09 16.60 -3.88
C SER A 142 2.94 15.36 -3.65
N ASP A 143 4.21 15.58 -3.30
CA ASP A 143 5.14 14.55 -2.84
C ASP A 143 5.04 14.31 -1.32
N ARG A 144 4.10 14.95 -0.62
CA ARG A 144 3.94 14.84 0.84
C ARG A 144 2.91 13.80 1.25
N TYR A 145 3.25 13.07 2.29
CA TYR A 145 2.47 11.95 2.80
C TYR A 145 2.34 12.05 4.32
N LEU A 146 1.17 11.67 4.81
CA LEU A 146 1.01 11.20 6.19
C LEU A 146 1.26 9.70 6.21
N VAL A 147 2.08 9.25 7.15
CA VAL A 147 2.47 7.85 7.28
C VAL A 147 2.21 7.41 8.72
N MET A 148 1.23 6.52 8.91
CA MET A 148 0.91 5.94 10.22
C MET A 148 1.69 4.65 10.40
N SER A 149 2.71 4.69 11.25
CA SER A 149 3.60 3.58 11.56
C SER A 149 2.94 2.58 12.51
N GLU A 150 3.26 1.29 12.39
CA GLU A 150 2.87 0.26 13.35
C GLU A 150 3.35 0.52 14.80
N ASN A 151 4.29 1.46 14.99
CA ASN A 151 4.77 1.90 16.31
C ASN A 151 3.80 2.82 17.02
N GLY A 152 2.75 3.28 16.34
CA GLY A 152 1.88 4.31 16.90
C GLY A 152 2.29 5.73 16.58
N ASP A 153 3.20 5.91 15.62
CA ASP A 153 3.69 7.21 15.21
C ASP A 153 2.97 7.70 13.96
N LEU A 154 2.52 8.96 13.99
CA LEU A 154 2.13 9.71 12.81
C LEU A 154 3.36 10.48 12.28
N ILE A 155 3.72 10.22 11.03
CA ILE A 155 4.89 10.79 10.37
C ILE A 155 4.42 11.66 9.19
N ILE A 156 5.02 12.83 9.02
CA ILE A 156 4.96 13.59 7.76
C ILE A 156 6.25 13.30 7.01
N ALA A 157 6.14 12.87 5.76
CA ALA A 157 7.30 12.56 4.92
C ALA A 157 7.10 13.08 3.49
N ARG A 158 8.22 13.19 2.77
CA ARG A 158 8.22 13.24 1.30
C ARG A 158 8.61 11.91 0.72
N LEU A 159 7.86 11.41 -0.24
CA LEU A 159 8.20 10.21 -1.00
C LEU A 159 8.39 10.58 -2.47
N SER A 160 9.46 10.06 -3.06
CA SER A 160 9.74 10.18 -4.49
C SER A 160 10.49 8.94 -4.98
N ALA A 161 10.70 8.80 -6.29
CA ALA A 161 11.58 7.80 -6.87
C ALA A 161 13.01 7.79 -6.26
N LYS A 162 13.45 8.91 -5.68
CA LYS A 162 14.80 9.06 -5.11
C LYS A 162 14.91 8.63 -3.65
N GLY A 163 13.79 8.55 -2.92
CA GLY A 163 13.83 8.16 -1.53
C GLY A 163 12.63 8.61 -0.70
N PHE A 164 12.71 8.23 0.57
CA PHE A 164 11.86 8.65 1.68
C PHE A 164 12.60 9.71 2.51
N GLU A 165 11.97 10.87 2.70
CA GLU A 165 12.50 11.96 3.52
C GLU A 165 11.51 12.30 4.63
N GLU A 166 11.82 11.87 5.86
CA GLU A 166 11.05 12.24 7.04
C GLU A 166 11.14 13.76 7.31
N LYS A 167 9.99 14.40 7.54
CA LYS A 167 9.88 15.83 7.89
C LYS A 167 9.54 16.05 9.36
N GLY A 168 8.86 15.09 9.97
CA GLY A 168 8.52 15.13 11.37
C GLY A 168 7.74 13.89 11.78
N ARG A 169 7.80 13.59 13.08
CA ARG A 169 7.17 12.42 13.69
C ARG A 169 6.57 12.81 15.03
N MET A 170 5.38 12.28 15.29
CA MET A 170 4.70 12.42 16.57
C MET A 170 4.15 11.05 16.98
N HIS A 171 4.45 10.62 18.19
CA HIS A 171 3.80 9.47 18.79
C HIS A 171 2.37 9.84 19.21
N VAL A 172 1.38 9.05 18.79
CA VAL A 172 -0.04 9.40 18.95
C VAL A 172 -0.86 8.32 19.67
N VAL A 173 -0.49 7.05 19.57
CA VAL A 173 -1.13 5.94 20.31
C VAL A 173 -0.12 4.82 20.58
N ASP A 174 -0.20 4.16 21.73
CA ASP A 174 0.61 2.95 21.94
C ASP A 174 0.08 1.77 21.10
N PRO A 175 0.96 0.87 20.61
CA PRO A 175 0.58 -0.45 20.13
C PRO A 175 -0.16 -1.26 21.22
N THR A 176 -1.23 -1.95 20.84
CA THR A 176 -2.04 -2.77 21.77
C THR A 176 -2.16 -4.23 21.36
N ASN A 177 -1.69 -4.58 20.17
CA ASN A 177 -1.73 -5.94 19.63
C ASN A 177 -0.31 -6.48 19.44
N GLU A 178 -0.20 -7.76 19.11
CA GLU A 178 1.07 -8.47 18.89
C GLU A 178 1.05 -9.17 17.53
N SER A 179 2.15 -9.02 16.79
CA SER A 179 2.39 -9.83 15.60
C SER A 179 3.87 -10.16 15.44
N PHE A 180 4.16 -11.44 15.13
CA PHE A 180 5.52 -11.95 14.93
C PHE A 180 6.50 -11.61 16.08
N GLY A 181 6.04 -11.70 17.32
CA GLY A 181 6.79 -11.43 18.54
C GLY A 181 6.96 -9.94 18.86
N ARG A 182 6.15 -9.05 18.27
CA ARG A 182 6.37 -7.60 18.35
C ARG A 182 5.05 -6.84 18.58
N PRO A 183 5.06 -5.78 19.40
CA PRO A 183 3.89 -4.91 19.55
C PRO A 183 3.60 -4.15 18.25
N VAL A 184 2.33 -4.13 17.85
CA VAL A 184 1.85 -3.47 16.63
C VAL A 184 0.54 -2.70 16.86
N VAL A 185 0.34 -1.62 16.10
CA VAL A 185 -0.97 -1.04 15.80
C VAL A 185 -1.21 -1.08 14.30
N TRP A 186 -2.01 -2.04 13.86
CA TRP A 186 -2.41 -2.18 12.45
C TRP A 186 -3.80 -1.59 12.21
N SER A 187 -3.93 -0.29 12.46
CA SER A 187 -5.16 0.45 12.16
C SER A 187 -4.89 1.54 11.13
N HIS A 188 -5.59 1.46 10.01
CA HIS A 188 -5.55 2.52 9.01
C HIS A 188 -6.09 3.82 9.63
N PRO A 189 -5.40 4.97 9.47
CA PRO A 189 -5.90 6.26 9.92
C PRO A 189 -7.08 6.74 9.08
N ALA A 190 -7.93 7.59 9.67
CA ALA A 190 -8.95 8.35 8.94
C ALA A 190 -8.67 9.85 9.08
N TYR A 191 -9.06 10.65 8.08
CA TYR A 191 -8.79 12.09 8.06
C TYR A 191 -10.03 12.87 7.69
N ALA A 192 -10.33 13.93 8.43
CA ALA A 192 -11.39 14.87 8.09
C ALA A 192 -11.13 16.24 8.72
N GLY A 193 -11.38 17.34 7.99
CA GLY A 193 -11.35 18.69 8.55
C GLY A 193 -10.00 19.12 9.16
N LYS A 194 -8.87 18.68 8.59
CA LYS A 194 -7.51 18.85 9.16
C LYS A 194 -7.29 18.12 10.49
N THR A 195 -8.02 17.04 10.74
CA THR A 195 -7.84 16.18 11.89
C THR A 195 -7.56 14.75 11.43
N ALA A 196 -6.56 14.10 12.02
CA ALA A 196 -6.36 12.66 11.91
C ALA A 196 -7.05 11.95 13.07
N PHE A 197 -7.87 10.95 12.74
CA PHE A 197 -8.49 10.04 13.69
C PHE A 197 -7.74 8.72 13.65
N ILE A 198 -7.10 8.40 14.77
CA ILE A 198 -6.20 7.26 14.91
C ILE A 198 -6.68 6.44 16.08
N ARG A 199 -6.65 5.11 15.96
CA ARG A 199 -7.14 4.22 17.00
C ARG A 199 -6.20 3.06 17.25
N ASN A 200 -6.32 2.50 18.44
CA ASN A 200 -5.83 1.17 18.80
C ASN A 200 -7.01 0.40 19.45
N ASP A 201 -6.73 -0.68 20.18
CA ASP A 201 -7.79 -1.50 20.81
C ASP A 201 -8.36 -0.89 22.10
N LYS A 202 -7.81 0.24 22.58
CA LYS A 202 -8.18 0.88 23.85
C LYS A 202 -8.76 2.28 23.68
N GLN A 203 -8.38 3.00 22.64
CA GLN A 203 -8.74 4.41 22.45
C GLN A 203 -8.83 4.80 20.98
N ILE A 204 -9.54 5.91 20.74
CA ILE A 204 -9.52 6.67 19.50
C ILE A 204 -9.06 8.09 19.87
N VAL A 205 -8.04 8.59 19.19
CA VAL A 205 -7.51 9.94 19.36
C VAL A 205 -7.79 10.80 18.12
N ALA A 206 -7.94 12.09 18.34
CA ALA A 206 -8.05 13.10 17.30
C ALA A 206 -6.82 14.01 17.35
N VAL A 207 -6.04 14.03 16.27
CA VAL A 207 -4.79 14.79 16.15
C VAL A 207 -5.01 15.96 15.20
N ASP A 208 -4.78 17.18 15.68
CA ASP A 208 -4.86 18.41 14.89
C ASP A 208 -3.66 18.49 13.92
N LEU A 209 -3.94 18.51 12.61
CA LEU A 209 -2.94 18.56 11.54
C LEU A 209 -2.64 20.00 11.07
N SER A 210 -3.22 21.01 11.71
CA SER A 210 -3.00 22.41 11.35
C SER A 210 -1.77 23.05 12.00
N ARG A 211 -1.07 22.30 12.84
CA ARG A 211 0.04 22.76 13.69
C ARG A 211 1.35 22.08 13.32
#